data_AF-A0A954QZM6-F1
#
_entry.id   AF-A0A954QZM6-F1
#
_cell.length_a   1.000
_cell.length_b   1.000
_cell.length_c   1.000
_cell.angle_alpha   90.00
_cell.angle_beta   90.00
_cell.angle_gamma   90.00
#
_symmetry.space_group_name_H-M   'P 1'
#
loop_
_entity.id
_entity.type
_entity.pdbx_description
1 polymer ?
#
loop_
_entity_poly.entity_id
_entity_poly.type
_entity_poly.pdbx_seq_one_letter_code
_entity_poly.pdbx_strand_id
1 'polypeptide(L)'
;PKPPQSDRKPTAQEIYDELKLPDEQLSGSYANGVMIGHSGAEFSFDFLTNFFPHSAVSSRVFLSAAQVPRLLESLQGTYQQFQQRVKQQMEEQQRRQSQNPPPPPPESTDGP
;
A
#
# COMPACT_ATOMS: atom_id res chain seq x y z
N PRO A 1 -48.73 -32.05 0.06
CA PRO A 1 -48.35 -30.76 0.71
C PRO A 1 -46.92 -30.85 1.26
N LYS A 2 -45.95 -30.15 0.64
CA LYS A 2 -44.58 -30.06 1.18
C LYS A 2 -44.60 -29.10 2.39
N PRO A 3 -43.97 -29.45 3.52
CA PRO A 3 -43.95 -28.59 4.69
C PRO A 3 -43.17 -27.29 4.42
N PRO A 4 -43.53 -26.18 5.08
CA PRO A 4 -42.94 -24.87 4.85
C PRO A 4 -41.47 -24.85 5.28
N GLN A 5 -40.61 -24.36 4.39
CA GLN A 5 -39.18 -24.22 4.63
C GLN A 5 -38.96 -23.11 5.68
N SER A 6 -38.37 -23.49 6.81
CA SER A 6 -38.05 -22.64 7.95
C SER A 6 -37.10 -21.51 7.54
N ASP A 7 -37.48 -20.26 7.83
CA ASP A 7 -36.59 -19.09 7.89
C ASP A 7 -35.55 -19.29 9.00
N ARG A 8 -34.47 -20.02 8.69
CA ARG A 8 -33.37 -20.23 9.63
C ARG A 8 -32.53 -18.96 9.69
N LYS A 9 -32.40 -18.37 10.87
CA LYS A 9 -31.49 -17.24 11.11
C LYS A 9 -30.04 -17.70 10.91
N PRO A 10 -29.21 -16.94 10.15
CA PRO A 10 -27.81 -17.25 9.97
C PRO A 10 -27.07 -17.35 11.30
N THR A 11 -26.20 -18.33 11.41
CA THR A 11 -25.26 -18.50 12.52
C THR A 11 -24.12 -17.49 12.40
N ALA A 12 -23.47 -17.18 13.52
CA ALA A 12 -22.31 -16.28 13.52
C ALA A 12 -21.16 -16.79 12.63
N GLN A 13 -21.04 -18.12 12.48
CA GLN A 13 -20.06 -18.74 11.58
C GLN A 13 -20.39 -18.49 10.11
N GLU A 14 -21.67 -18.61 9.72
CA GLU A 14 -22.11 -18.31 8.34
C GLU A 14 -21.88 -16.83 7.99
N ILE A 15 -22.16 -15.91 8.93
CA ILE A 15 -21.86 -14.48 8.76
C ILE A 15 -20.34 -14.25 8.66
N TYR A 16 -19.55 -14.94 9.46
CA TYR A 16 -18.08 -14.84 9.39
C TYR A 16 -17.55 -15.37 8.06
N ASP A 17 -18.05 -16.50 7.57
CA ASP A 17 -17.63 -17.10 6.31
C ASP A 17 -18.05 -16.24 5.10
N GLU A 18 -19.20 -15.55 5.17
CA GLU A 18 -19.62 -14.53 4.20
C GLU A 18 -18.75 -13.27 4.23
N LEU A 19 -18.27 -12.87 5.41
CA LEU A 19 -17.39 -11.72 5.60
C LEU A 19 -15.91 -12.05 5.39
N LYS A 20 -15.55 -13.34 5.39
CA LYS A 20 -14.17 -13.80 5.23
C LYS A 20 -13.74 -13.52 3.80
N LEU A 21 -12.75 -12.66 3.64
CA LEU A 21 -12.15 -12.39 2.34
C LEU A 21 -11.49 -13.67 1.79
N PRO A 22 -11.57 -13.94 0.48
CA PRO A 22 -10.82 -15.01 -0.16
C PRO A 22 -9.32 -14.91 0.16
N ASP A 23 -8.65 -16.04 0.32
CA ASP A 23 -7.22 -16.09 0.66
C ASP A 23 -6.34 -15.32 -0.37
N GLU A 24 -6.80 -15.24 -1.62
CA GLU A 24 -6.18 -14.44 -2.68
C GLU A 24 -6.29 -12.92 -2.41
N GLN A 25 -7.40 -12.44 -1.87
CA GLN A 25 -7.54 -11.04 -1.43
C GLN A 25 -6.74 -10.74 -0.16
N LEU A 26 -6.60 -11.72 0.74
CA LEU A 26 -5.70 -11.63 1.90
C LEU A 26 -4.23 -11.41 1.49
N SER A 27 -3.82 -11.95 0.34
CA SER A 27 -2.46 -11.78 -0.20
C SER A 27 -2.18 -10.38 -0.76
N GLY A 28 -3.23 -9.57 -0.98
CA GLY A 28 -3.14 -8.23 -1.56
C GLY A 28 -2.92 -8.24 -3.07
N SER A 29 -2.90 -7.05 -3.68
CA SER A 29 -2.66 -6.87 -5.12
C SER A 29 -1.50 -5.91 -5.34
N TYR A 30 -0.59 -6.26 -6.25
CA TYR A 30 0.46 -5.35 -6.68
C TYR A 30 -0.09 -4.30 -7.66
N ALA A 31 0.39 -3.07 -7.57
CA ALA A 31 0.11 -2.00 -8.52
C ALA A 31 1.27 -1.00 -8.54
N ASN A 32 1.54 -0.43 -9.71
CA ASN A 32 2.54 0.63 -9.90
C ASN A 32 1.92 1.99 -10.24
N GLY A 33 0.61 2.02 -10.43
CA GLY A 33 -0.15 3.25 -10.64
C GLY A 33 -1.57 3.13 -10.08
N VAL A 34 -2.23 4.28 -9.94
CA VAL A 34 -3.66 4.36 -9.64
C VAL A 34 -4.29 5.45 -10.48
N MET A 35 -5.42 5.14 -11.11
CA MET A 35 -6.28 6.12 -11.77
C MET A 35 -7.51 6.35 -10.89
N ILE A 36 -7.79 7.62 -10.59
CA ILE A 36 -8.89 8.01 -9.70
C ILE A 36 -9.97 8.71 -10.52
N GLY A 37 -11.17 8.13 -10.53
CA GLY A 37 -12.38 8.74 -11.09
C GLY A 37 -13.41 8.96 -9.99
N HIS A 38 -14.44 9.79 -10.25
CA HIS A 38 -15.53 9.94 -9.31
C HIS A 38 -16.86 10.32 -9.98
N SER A 39 -17.94 10.02 -9.28
CA SER A 39 -19.29 10.53 -9.50
C SER A 39 -19.68 11.45 -8.34
N GLY A 40 -20.97 11.82 -8.24
CA GLY A 40 -21.49 12.53 -7.08
C GLY A 40 -21.55 11.67 -5.80
N ALA A 41 -21.63 10.35 -5.93
CA ALA A 41 -21.83 9.45 -4.80
C ALA A 41 -20.58 8.63 -4.43
N GLU A 42 -19.69 8.37 -5.40
CA GLU A 42 -18.60 7.40 -5.25
C GLU A 42 -17.34 7.83 -5.99
N PHE A 43 -16.20 7.35 -5.50
CA PHE A 43 -14.89 7.40 -6.15
C PHE A 43 -14.48 6.00 -6.57
N SER A 44 -13.88 5.88 -7.76
CA SER A 44 -13.27 4.64 -8.26
C SER A 44 -11.75 4.78 -8.25
N PHE A 45 -11.08 3.83 -7.62
CA PHE A 45 -9.63 3.69 -7.61
C PHE A 45 -9.26 2.47 -8.43
N ASP A 46 -8.75 2.73 -9.63
CA ASP A 46 -8.27 1.70 -10.55
C ASP A 46 -6.77 1.55 -10.38
N PHE A 47 -6.37 0.52 -9.64
CA PHE A 47 -4.97 0.17 -9.46
C PHE A 47 -4.46 -0.55 -10.70
N LEU A 48 -3.40 0.00 -11.28
CA LEU A 48 -2.84 -0.43 -12.55
C LEU A 48 -1.53 -1.19 -12.33
N THR A 49 -1.37 -2.23 -13.14
CA THR A 49 -0.12 -2.94 -13.36
C THR A 49 0.30 -2.72 -14.80
N ASN A 50 1.16 -1.73 -15.01
CA ASN A 50 1.72 -1.45 -16.32
C ASN A 50 2.89 -2.40 -16.60
N PHE A 51 2.64 -3.42 -17.42
CA PHE A 51 3.68 -4.24 -18.04
C PHE A 51 3.70 -3.98 -19.55
N PHE A 52 4.86 -3.91 -20.18
CA PHE A 52 4.90 -3.75 -21.64
C PHE A 52 4.36 -5.02 -22.32
N PRO A 53 3.47 -4.93 -23.34
CA PRO A 53 2.94 -3.73 -23.99
C PRO A 53 1.56 -3.26 -23.48
N HIS A 54 0.96 -3.94 -22.49
CA HIS A 54 -0.40 -3.69 -22.02
C HIS A 54 -0.49 -3.49 -20.51
N SER A 55 -1.18 -2.43 -20.12
CA SER A 55 -1.56 -2.24 -18.72
C SER A 55 -2.80 -3.07 -18.39
N ALA A 56 -2.78 -3.70 -17.22
CA ALA A 56 -3.94 -4.38 -16.65
C ALA A 56 -4.37 -3.71 -15.36
N VAL A 57 -5.69 -3.66 -15.10
CA VAL A 57 -6.23 -3.26 -13.80
C VAL A 57 -6.06 -4.45 -12.85
N SER A 58 -5.18 -4.33 -11.88
CA SER A 58 -4.96 -5.40 -10.88
C SER A 58 -6.01 -5.39 -9.78
N SER A 59 -6.57 -4.22 -9.47
CA SER A 59 -7.69 -4.08 -8.54
C SER A 59 -8.49 -2.81 -8.82
N ARG A 60 -9.81 -2.89 -8.62
CA ARG A 60 -10.71 -1.74 -8.68
C ARG A 60 -11.46 -1.64 -7.36
N VAL A 61 -11.29 -0.51 -6.69
CA VAL A 61 -11.95 -0.24 -5.40
C VAL A 61 -12.89 0.94 -5.56
N PHE A 62 -14.15 0.76 -5.16
CA PHE A 62 -15.11 1.85 -5.04
C PHE A 62 -15.21 2.32 -3.60
N LEU A 63 -15.25 3.62 -3.40
CA LEU A 63 -15.40 4.23 -2.08
C LEU A 63 -16.47 5.31 -2.13
N SER A 64 -17.34 5.34 -1.13
CA SER A 64 -18.31 6.43 -0.99
C SER A 64 -17.59 7.78 -0.90
N ALA A 65 -18.10 8.79 -1.61
CA ALA A 65 -17.55 10.14 -1.61
C ALA A 65 -17.41 10.72 -0.20
N ALA A 66 -18.31 10.36 0.73
CA ALA A 66 -18.25 10.80 2.13
C ALA A 66 -17.02 10.27 2.90
N GLN A 67 -16.44 9.14 2.48
CA GLN A 67 -15.29 8.51 3.15
C GLN A 67 -13.94 8.98 2.59
N VAL A 68 -13.94 9.57 1.39
CA VAL A 68 -12.72 9.99 0.69
C VAL A 68 -11.91 11.04 1.44
N PRO A 69 -12.51 12.08 2.08
CA PRO A 69 -11.72 13.06 2.84
C PRO A 69 -10.86 12.41 3.94
N ARG A 70 -11.45 11.47 4.69
CA ARG A 70 -10.74 10.75 5.76
C ARG A 70 -9.62 9.86 5.21
N LEU A 71 -9.85 9.22 4.07
CA LEU A 71 -8.81 8.45 3.37
C LEU A 71 -7.62 9.36 2.99
N LEU A 72 -7.91 10.52 2.39
CA LEU A 72 -6.89 11.47 1.94
C LEU A 72 -6.05 12.01 3.09
N GLU A 73 -6.69 12.44 4.18
CA GLU A 73 -6.01 12.93 5.39
C GLU A 73 -5.08 11.86 5.97
N SER A 74 -5.56 10.62 6.08
CA SER A 74 -4.74 9.50 6.56
C SER A 74 -3.53 9.26 5.67
N LEU A 75 -3.72 9.25 4.35
CA LEU A 75 -2.64 9.04 3.39
C LEU A 75 -1.59 10.16 3.46
N GLN A 76 -2.02 11.41 3.54
CA GLN A 76 -1.14 12.57 3.71
C GLN A 76 -0.32 12.47 5.00
N GLY A 77 -0.97 12.14 6.13
CA GLY A 77 -0.30 11.96 7.41
C GLY A 77 0.77 10.87 7.37
N THR A 78 0.45 9.71 6.78
CA THR A 78 1.41 8.60 6.63
C THR A 78 2.57 8.99 5.71
N TYR A 79 2.31 9.71 4.62
CA TYR A 79 3.36 10.19 3.71
C TYR A 79 4.32 11.17 4.39
N GLN A 80 3.80 12.13 5.16
CA GLN A 80 4.65 13.06 5.92
C GLN A 80 5.56 12.34 6.91
N GLN A 81 5.03 11.34 7.64
CA GLN A 81 5.82 10.52 8.56
C GLN A 81 6.90 9.70 7.84
N PHE A 82 6.60 9.21 6.63
CA PHE A 82 7.59 8.54 5.79
C PHE A 82 8.72 9.50 5.39
N GLN A 83 8.39 10.69 4.90
CA GLN A 83 9.39 11.68 4.49
C GLN A 83 10.32 12.10 5.65
N GLN A 84 9.77 12.29 6.85
CA GLN A 84 10.55 12.61 8.04
C GLN A 84 11.56 11.51 8.37
N ARG A 85 11.14 10.24 8.31
CA ARG A 85 12.04 9.09 8.53
C ARG A 85 13.16 9.01 7.50
N VAL A 86 12.86 9.22 6.23
CA VAL A 86 13.87 9.24 5.16
C VAL A 86 14.90 10.34 5.39
N LYS A 87 14.45 11.54 5.79
CA LYS A 87 15.35 12.67 6.09
C LYS A 87 16.28 12.35 7.27
N GLN A 88 15.72 11.84 8.37
CA GLN A 88 16.51 11.45 9.56
C GLN A 88 17.58 10.41 9.21
N GLN A 89 17.24 9.41 8.40
CA GLN A 89 18.20 8.39 7.95
C GLN A 89 19.34 8.99 7.13
N MET A 90 19.05 9.93 6.21
CA MET A 90 20.10 10.61 5.44
C MET A 90 21.03 11.45 6.32
N GLU A 91 20.48 12.21 7.28
CA GLU A 91 21.26 13.03 8.20
C GLU A 91 22.18 12.17 9.09
N GLU A 92 21.68 11.03 9.57
CA GLU A 92 22.49 10.07 10.34
C GLU A 92 23.61 9.47 9.49
N GLN A 93 23.34 9.14 8.22
CA GLN A 93 24.34 8.60 7.30
C GLN A 93 25.45 9.62 6.98
N GLN A 94 25.09 10.90 6.80
CA GLN A 94 26.07 11.98 6.65
C GLN A 94 26.90 12.21 7.92
N ARG A 95 26.28 12.16 9.11
CA ARG A 95 27.01 12.26 10.39
C ARG A 95 28.00 11.10 10.59
N ARG A 96 27.64 9.88 10.18
CA ARG A 96 28.54 8.72 10.24
C ARG A 96 29.72 8.86 9.28
N GLN A 97 29.49 9.39 8.07
CA GLN A 97 30.57 9.64 7.10
C GLN A 97 31.52 10.77 7.52
N SER A 98 31.01 11.81 8.22
CA SER A 98 31.88 12.88 8.73
C SER A 98 32.65 12.49 9.99
N GLN A 99 32.16 11.54 10.78
CA GLN A 99 32.87 11.03 11.97
C GLN A 99 33.91 9.94 11.65
N ASN A 100 33.77 9.20 10.54
CA ASN A 100 34.73 8.20 10.10
C ASN A 100 35.41 8.63 8.79
N PRO A 101 36.56 9.35 8.83
CA PRO A 101 37.29 9.68 7.61
C PRO A 101 37.75 8.40 6.89
N PRO A 102 37.80 8.40 5.54
CA PRO A 102 38.32 7.26 4.81
C PRO A 102 39.79 6.99 5.21
N PRO A 103 40.21 5.71 5.24
CA PRO A 103 41.60 5.39 5.53
C PRO A 103 42.52 6.09 4.52
N PRO A 104 43.72 6.55 4.94
CA PRO A 104 44.66 7.18 4.02
C PRO A 104 44.98 6.22 2.86
N PRO A 105 45.22 6.75 1.65
CA PRO A 105 45.62 5.92 0.52
C PRO A 105 46.88 5.11 0.88
N PRO A 106 47.02 3.88 0.37
CA PRO A 106 48.19 3.07 0.63
C PRO A 106 49.43 3.86 0.24
N GLU A 107 50.33 4.03 1.21
CA GLU A 107 51.60 4.72 1.04
C GLU A 107 52.38 3.95 -0.04
N SER A 108 52.61 4.61 -1.19
CA SER A 108 53.41 4.07 -2.27
C SER A 108 54.82 3.86 -1.73
N THR A 109 55.12 2.64 -1.27
CA THR A 109 56.49 2.24 -0.97
C THR A 109 57.23 2.10 -2.30
N ASP A 110 57.66 3.22 -2.87
CA ASP A 110 58.77 3.24 -3.82
C ASP A 110 60.02 2.96 -2.97
N GLY A 111 60.40 1.68 -2.95
CA GLY A 111 61.68 1.24 -2.42
C GLY A 111 62.83 1.62 -3.36
N PRO A 112 64.05 1.80 -2.82
CA PRO A 112 65.19 2.38 -3.53
C PRO A 112 65.78 1.49 -4.63
#